data_AF-A0AAE7DBS5-F1
#
_entry.id   AF-A0AAE7DBS5-F1
#
_cell.length_a   1.000
_cell.length_b   1.000
_cell.length_c   1.000
_cell.angle_alpha   90.00
_cell.angle_beta   90.00
_cell.angle_gamma   90.00
#
_symmetry.space_group_name_H-M   'P 1'
#
loop_
_entity.id
_entity.type
_entity.pdbx_description
1 polymer ?
#
loop_
_entity_poly.entity_id
_entity_poly.type
_entity_poly.pdbx_seq_one_letter_code
_entity_poly.pdbx_strand_id
1 'polypeptide(L)' 'MRRKHKKAATGKNSGVIAPTAQANIAWSMDFMHDTLSKGVTFRSFNIIDDYNRVDV' A
#
# COMPACT_ATOMS: atom_id res chain seq x y z
N MET A 1 20.91 -13.87 14.89
CA MET A 1 19.71 -14.66 14.54
C MET A 1 19.05 -14.03 13.30
N ARG A 2 19.30 -14.56 12.10
CA ARG A 2 18.76 -13.99 10.86
C ARG A 2 17.28 -14.35 10.77
N ARG A 3 16.37 -13.36 10.93
CA ARG A 3 14.94 -13.59 10.67
C ARG A 3 14.84 -14.08 9.22
N LYS A 4 14.34 -15.30 9.00
CA LYS A 4 13.99 -15.76 7.66
C LYS A 4 12.91 -14.78 7.18
N HIS A 5 13.21 -13.94 6.19
CA HIS A 5 12.19 -13.16 5.52
C HIS A 5 11.15 -14.15 5.00
N LYS A 6 9.95 -14.15 5.58
CA LYS A 6 8.80 -14.81 4.95
C LYS A 6 8.65 -14.13 3.60
N LYS A 7 8.83 -14.89 2.51
CA LYS A 7 8.45 -14.40 1.19
C LYS A 7 6.99 -14.00 1.31
N ALA A 8 6.69 -12.71 1.13
CA ALA A 8 5.31 -12.26 1.06
C ALA A 8 4.63 -13.14 0.01
N ALA A 9 3.49 -13.75 0.36
CA ALA A 9 2.72 -14.49 -0.61
C ALA A 9 2.47 -13.53 -1.77
N THR A 10 2.98 -13.86 -2.95
CA THR A 10 2.70 -13.15 -4.20
C THR A 10 1.26 -13.49 -4.60
N GLY A 11 0.30 -13.23 -3.71
CA GLY A 11 -1.10 -13.13 -4.05
C GLY A 11 -1.24 -11.79 -4.75
N LYS A 12 -1.16 -11.82 -6.08
CA LYS A 12 -1.56 -10.68 -6.91
C LYS A 12 -3.05 -10.45 -6.72
N ASN A 13 -3.43 -9.82 -5.63
CA ASN A 13 -4.61 -8.98 -5.61
C ASN A 13 -4.19 -7.63 -6.21
N SER A 14 -3.69 -7.66 -7.44
CA SER A 14 -3.47 -6.48 -8.29
C SER A 14 -4.71 -6.24 -9.14
N GLY A 15 -5.89 -6.61 -8.62
CA GLY A 15 -7.13 -6.13 -9.19
C GLY A 15 -7.21 -4.65 -8.90
N VAL A 16 -7.54 -3.85 -9.91
CA VAL A 16 -7.97 -2.47 -9.70
C VAL A 16 -9.11 -2.52 -8.69
N ILE A 17 -8.93 -1.85 -7.55
CA ILE A 17 -10.00 -1.70 -6.56
C ILE A 17 -10.92 -0.63 -7.14
N ALA A 18 -12.12 -1.03 -7.55
CA ALA A 18 -13.12 -0.09 -8.03
C ALA A 18 -13.43 0.95 -6.94
N PRO A 19 -13.64 2.22 -7.29
CA PRO A 19 -13.98 3.26 -6.34
C PRO A 19 -15.27 2.91 -5.62
N THR A 20 -15.34 3.28 -4.34
CA THR A 20 -16.57 3.10 -3.58
C THR A 20 -17.67 4.05 -4.07
N ALA A 21 -18.93 3.72 -3.81
CA ALA A 21 -20.06 4.58 -4.16
C ALA A 21 -20.15 5.86 -3.30
N GLN A 22 -19.52 5.88 -2.12
CA GLN A 22 -19.55 6.98 -1.16
C GLN A 22 -18.19 7.13 -0.46
N ALA A 23 -17.84 8.36 -0.11
CA ALA A 23 -16.67 8.71 0.69
C ALA A 23 -16.69 8.07 2.08
N ASN A 24 -15.50 7.81 2.63
CA ASN A 24 -15.27 7.31 4.00
C ASN A 24 -15.83 5.92 4.34
N ILE A 25 -16.28 5.13 3.36
CA ILE A 25 -16.85 3.78 3.62
C ILE A 25 -15.82 2.66 3.51
N ALA A 26 -14.75 2.85 2.72
CA ALA A 26 -13.66 1.91 2.58
C ALA A 26 -12.33 2.66 2.43
N TRP A 27 -11.29 2.09 3.04
CA TRP A 27 -9.98 2.69 3.13
C TRP A 27 -8.94 1.65 2.80
N SER A 28 -8.10 1.95 1.82
CA SER A 28 -6.91 1.17 1.50
C SER A 28 -5.73 1.63 2.35
N MET A 29 -4.99 0.68 2.90
CA MET A 29 -3.78 0.96 3.68
C MET A 29 -2.61 0.09 3.21
N ASP A 30 -1.43 0.69 3.13
CA ASP A 30 -0.19 -0.03 2.82
C ASP A 30 1.02 0.51 3.58
N PHE A 31 2.08 -0.28 3.56
CA PHE A 31 3.41 0.14 4.00
C PHE A 31 4.38 0.04 2.83
N MET A 32 4.96 1.16 2.42
CA MET A 32 6.02 1.21 1.43
C MET A 32 7.37 1.38 2.11
N HIS A 33 8.42 0.72 1.61
CA HIS A 33 9.79 0.92 2.08
C HIS A 33 10.56 1.68 1.00
N ASP A 34 11.19 2.79 1.38
CA ASP A 34 11.95 3.63 0.45
C ASP A 34 13.22 4.19 1.12
N THR A 35 14.14 4.70 0.31
CA THR A 35 15.46 5.20 0.73
C THR A 35 15.73 6.54 0.07
N LEU A 36 15.94 7.57 0.89
CA LEU A 36 16.31 8.89 0.40
C LEU A 36 17.70 8.87 -0.27
N SER A 37 17.99 9.83 -1.14
CA SER A 37 19.30 9.96 -1.81
C SER A 37 20.50 10.01 -0.86
N LYS A 38 20.28 10.42 0.41
CA LYS A 38 21.29 10.42 1.48
C LYS A 38 21.46 9.05 2.18
N GLY A 39 20.80 7.99 1.70
CA GLY A 39 20.88 6.64 2.26
C GLY A 39 19.99 6.38 3.49
N VAL A 40 19.18 7.35 3.90
CA VAL A 40 18.24 7.19 5.02
C VAL A 40 17.05 6.36 4.56
N THR A 41 16.85 5.19 5.18
CA THR A 41 15.70 4.32 4.92
C THR A 41 14.52 4.75 5.76
N PHE A 42 13.32 4.68 5.18
CA PHE A 42 12.08 4.93 5.89
C PHE A 42 10.99 3.99 5.40
N ARG A 43 9.93 3.88 6.20
CA ARG A 43 8.70 3.23 5.81
C ARG A 43 7.59 4.28 5.82
N SER A 44 6.89 4.43 4.70
CA SER A 44 5.67 5.21 4.69
C SER A 44 4.51 4.33 5.13
N PHE A 45 3.56 4.92 5.84
CA PHE A 45 2.26 4.32 6.10
C PHE A 45 1.24 5.11 5.29
N ASN A 46 0.78 4.52 4.20
CA ASN A 46 -0.11 5.19 3.26
C ASN A 46 -1.56 4.78 3.60
N ILE A 47 -2.46 5.76 3.67
CA ILE A 47 -3.89 5.57 3.91
C ILE A 47 -4.64 6.37 2.84
N ILE A 48 -5.53 5.72 2.10
CA ILE A 48 -6.27 6.33 1.00
C ILE A 48 -7.75 5.95 1.12
N ASP A 49 -8.64 6.93 0.99
CA ASP A 49 -10.08 6.70 0.81
C ASP A 49 -10.33 6.17 -0.60
N ASP A 50 -10.92 4.98 -0.69
CA ASP A 50 -11.13 4.30 -1.98
C ASP A 50 -12.12 5.04 -2.88
N TYR A 51 -12.97 5.91 -2.31
CA TYR A 51 -13.84 6.81 -3.09
C TYR A 51 -13.05 7.79 -3.96
N ASN A 52 -11.90 8.25 -3.47
CA ASN A 52 -11.09 9.27 -4.14
C ASN A 52 -10.09 8.66 -5.15
N ARG A 53 -10.05 7.32 -5.28
CA ARG A 53 -9.23 6.69 -6.31
C ARG A 53 -9.88 6.95 -7.67
N VAL A 54 -9.25 7.77 -8.49
CA VAL A 54 -9.66 7.96 -9.88
C VAL A 54 -9.18 6.75 -10.66
N ASP A 55 -10.11 5.97 -11.21
CA ASP A 55 -9.76 4.92 -12.17
C ASP A 55 -9.09 5.57 -13.39
N VAL A 56 -7.86 5.17 -13.70
CA VAL A 56 -7.11 5.55 -14.91
C VAL A 56 -7.01 4.34 -15.82
#